data_AF-A0A9J6E5N4-F1
#
_entry.id   AF-A0A9J6E5N4-F1
#
_cell.length_a   1.000
_cell.length_b   1.000
_cell.length_c   1.000
_cell.angle_alpha   90.00
_cell.angle_beta   90.00
_cell.angle_gamma   90.00
#
_symmetry.space_group_name_H-M   'P 1'
#
loop_
_entity.id
_entity.type
_entity.pdbx_description
1 polymer ?
#
loop_
_entity_poly.entity_id
_entity_poly.type
_entity_poly.pdbx_seq_one_letter_code
_entity_poly.pdbx_strand_id
1 'polypeptide(L)'
;MGPHRGRSKFPKRACGTGGNKSKRLSTAKLDAKASVDHSRALQRGLSRLPTDPRLLFKAASGNFDLPSDVIHELLENFVANYFQTSSNMVGLQRKTEDELLKLSGASPRDVCELYETLLTVSDTTSDVQLAWWWYLNYQLEAVVRRDAGSADVVSGLVQRCLESVPTRRHLPGEPRKMWSDYSFTNHMLNLLAAHMTSPRDAADLLWSYLLDRTKQNPALVQRVVELYLQSGDRDRAETVLRAALVPGLQSLRLWQLGIQLAATEGDSYEVHRLFEAAVLSMPYHSDLWCHFLLYELTQGHIEHAQKVVESSSKYQVPGPQEILDSFLAKEGCVTLLRPLSIALPLSELTEEDALKRLGVFLLPP
;
A
#
# COMPACT_ATOMS: atom_id res chain seq x y z
N MET A 1 -64.28 -7.93 -48.44
CA MET A 1 -64.17 -8.43 -49.83
C MET A 1 -62.73 -8.20 -50.30
N GLY A 2 -62.03 -9.25 -50.73
CA GLY A 2 -60.66 -9.17 -51.29
C GLY A 2 -60.64 -8.67 -52.74
N PRO A 3 -59.62 -8.97 -53.60
CA PRO A 3 -58.57 -9.97 -53.39
C PRO A 3 -57.16 -9.73 -54.03
N HIS A 4 -56.18 -10.52 -53.54
CA HIS A 4 -55.15 -11.36 -54.22
C HIS A 4 -54.11 -10.92 -55.30
N ARG A 5 -52.86 -11.42 -55.05
CA ARG A 5 -51.82 -12.12 -55.88
C ARG A 5 -50.49 -11.36 -55.99
N GLY A 6 -49.28 -11.96 -55.95
CA GLY A 6 -48.85 -13.37 -56.02
C GLY A 6 -47.34 -13.59 -55.70
N ARG A 7 -46.91 -14.86 -55.74
CA ARG A 7 -45.58 -15.44 -55.37
C ARG A 7 -44.54 -15.45 -56.51
N SER A 8 -43.24 -15.48 -56.17
CA SER A 8 -42.13 -16.24 -56.83
C SER A 8 -40.94 -16.36 -55.83
N LYS A 9 -40.40 -17.54 -55.42
CA LYS A 9 -39.51 -18.60 -55.99
C LYS A 9 -37.98 -18.29 -56.03
N PHE A 10 -37.23 -18.85 -55.05
CA PHE A 10 -35.86 -19.49 -54.99
C PHE A 10 -34.61 -18.79 -55.63
N PRO A 11 -33.31 -19.16 -55.34
CA PRO A 11 -32.77 -20.38 -54.68
C PRO A 11 -31.60 -20.23 -53.64
N LYS A 12 -31.22 -21.39 -53.06
CA LYS A 12 -30.05 -21.68 -52.21
C LYS A 12 -28.71 -21.65 -52.97
N ARG A 13 -27.60 -21.30 -52.30
CA ARG A 13 -26.22 -21.73 -52.65
C ARG A 13 -25.42 -22.11 -51.40
N ALA A 14 -24.60 -23.14 -51.56
CA ALA A 14 -23.79 -23.82 -50.56
C ALA A 14 -22.32 -23.38 -50.53
N CYS A 15 -21.69 -23.62 -49.37
CA CYS A 15 -20.27 -23.86 -49.05
C CYS A 15 -19.13 -23.07 -49.73
N GLY A 16 -18.27 -22.51 -48.87
CA GLY A 16 -16.90 -22.10 -49.17
C GLY A 16 -16.07 -22.02 -47.87
N THR A 17 -15.72 -23.18 -47.29
CA THR A 17 -14.75 -23.31 -46.20
C THR A 17 -13.33 -23.33 -46.75
N GLY A 18 -12.59 -22.23 -46.61
CA GLY A 18 -11.16 -22.19 -46.95
C GLY A 18 -10.62 -20.77 -47.00
N GLY A 19 -10.14 -20.23 -45.88
CA GLY A 19 -9.49 -18.90 -45.89
C GLY A 19 -9.06 -18.29 -44.56
N ASN A 20 -9.52 -18.79 -43.40
CA ASN A 20 -9.36 -18.06 -42.14
C ASN A 20 -8.13 -18.39 -41.29
N LYS A 21 -7.37 -19.47 -41.57
CA LYS A 21 -6.18 -19.79 -40.77
C LYS A 21 -4.95 -18.95 -41.15
N SER A 22 -4.76 -18.61 -42.42
CA SER A 22 -3.56 -17.87 -42.87
C SER A 22 -3.61 -16.38 -42.50
N LYS A 23 -4.79 -15.74 -42.57
CA LYS A 23 -4.98 -14.33 -42.16
C LYS A 23 -4.86 -14.11 -40.65
N ARG A 24 -5.31 -15.06 -39.81
CA ARG A 24 -5.16 -14.95 -38.34
C ARG A 24 -3.72 -15.14 -37.87
N LEU A 25 -2.94 -16.00 -38.52
CA LEU A 25 -1.51 -16.13 -38.23
C LEU A 25 -0.71 -14.90 -38.71
N SER A 26 -1.11 -14.24 -39.80
CA SER A 26 -0.42 -13.04 -40.27
C SER A 26 -0.66 -11.83 -39.39
N THR A 27 -1.88 -11.64 -38.86
CA THR A 27 -2.18 -10.55 -37.93
C THR A 27 -1.50 -10.76 -36.58
N ALA A 28 -1.55 -11.98 -36.02
CA ALA A 28 -0.87 -12.29 -34.76
C ALA A 28 0.66 -12.11 -34.83
N LYS A 29 1.29 -12.43 -35.98
CA LYS A 29 2.73 -12.18 -36.19
C LYS A 29 3.06 -10.69 -36.36
N LEU A 30 2.15 -9.90 -36.93
CA LEU A 30 2.31 -8.44 -37.06
C LEU A 30 2.14 -7.75 -35.70
N ASP A 31 1.17 -8.18 -34.90
CA ASP A 31 0.91 -7.64 -33.57
C ASP A 31 2.04 -7.99 -32.58
N ALA A 32 2.58 -9.22 -32.66
CA ALA A 32 3.75 -9.63 -31.88
C ALA A 32 5.02 -8.84 -32.27
N LYS A 33 5.24 -8.62 -33.57
CA LYS A 33 6.38 -7.82 -34.03
C LYS A 33 6.27 -6.35 -33.61
N ALA A 34 5.07 -5.78 -33.69
CA ALA A 34 4.79 -4.43 -33.21
C ALA A 34 5.05 -4.31 -31.70
N SER A 35 4.59 -5.27 -30.88
CA SER A 35 4.84 -5.28 -29.43
C SER A 35 6.34 -5.30 -29.09
N VAL A 36 7.12 -6.13 -29.79
CA VAL A 36 8.58 -6.22 -29.60
C VAL A 36 9.29 -4.93 -30.02
N ASP A 37 8.90 -4.31 -31.13
CA ASP A 37 9.51 -3.07 -31.61
C ASP A 37 9.16 -1.87 -30.68
N HIS A 38 7.95 -1.84 -30.10
CA HIS A 38 7.58 -0.85 -29.09
C HIS A 38 8.35 -1.06 -27.78
N SER A 39 8.56 -2.31 -27.35
CA SER A 39 9.36 -2.64 -26.17
C SER A 39 10.81 -2.18 -26.32
N ARG A 40 11.44 -2.41 -27.48
CA ARG A 40 12.79 -1.90 -27.77
C ARG A 40 12.85 -0.38 -27.84
N ALA A 41 11.82 0.27 -28.37
CA ALA A 41 11.75 1.74 -28.42
C ALA A 41 11.66 2.35 -27.02
N LEU A 42 10.87 1.74 -26.13
CA LEU A 42 10.76 2.15 -24.73
C LEU A 42 12.07 1.92 -23.97
N GLN A 43 12.73 0.77 -24.16
CA GLN A 43 14.02 0.47 -23.53
C GLN A 43 15.11 1.47 -23.99
N ARG A 44 15.12 1.83 -25.28
CA ARG A 44 15.98 2.90 -25.80
C ARG A 44 15.62 4.28 -25.22
N GLY A 45 14.33 4.55 -25.02
CA GLY A 45 13.85 5.76 -24.35
C GLY A 45 14.36 5.86 -22.91
N LEU A 46 14.16 4.81 -22.12
CA LEU A 46 14.62 4.71 -20.73
C LEU A 46 16.15 4.76 -20.63
N SER A 47 16.89 4.18 -21.57
CA SER A 47 18.37 4.30 -21.60
C SER A 47 18.87 5.73 -21.84
N ARG A 48 18.06 6.59 -22.49
CA ARG A 48 18.40 7.98 -22.79
C ARG A 48 17.89 8.95 -21.74
N LEU A 49 16.71 8.68 -21.18
CA LEU A 49 16.03 9.50 -20.20
C LEU A 49 15.47 8.58 -19.10
N PRO A 50 16.33 8.06 -18.21
CA PRO A 50 15.93 7.07 -17.20
C PRO A 50 14.98 7.64 -16.15
N THR A 51 14.89 8.96 -16.04
CA THR A 51 14.02 9.67 -15.09
C THR A 51 12.77 10.28 -15.75
N ASP A 52 12.49 10.01 -17.03
CA ASP A 52 11.27 10.52 -17.66
C ASP A 52 10.04 9.81 -17.06
N PRO A 53 9.14 10.55 -16.38
CA PRO A 53 7.99 9.95 -15.72
C PRO A 53 7.06 9.23 -16.69
N ARG A 54 6.89 9.77 -17.91
CA ARG A 54 5.96 9.21 -18.90
C ARG A 54 6.48 7.89 -19.44
N LEU A 55 7.79 7.75 -19.60
CA LEU A 55 8.40 6.49 -20.02
C LEU A 55 8.36 5.45 -18.91
N LEU A 56 8.61 5.86 -17.67
CA LEU A 56 8.56 4.99 -16.49
C LEU A 56 7.14 4.48 -16.18
N PHE A 57 6.15 5.37 -16.12
CA PHE A 57 4.76 4.96 -15.90
C PHE A 57 4.22 4.10 -17.05
N LYS A 58 4.69 4.34 -18.28
CA LYS A 58 4.33 3.51 -19.43
C LYS A 58 5.03 2.14 -19.41
N ALA A 59 6.23 2.04 -18.86
CA ALA A 59 6.90 0.77 -18.57
C ALA A 59 6.19 -0.01 -17.45
N ALA A 60 5.80 0.69 -16.38
CA ALA A 60 5.12 0.11 -15.22
C ALA A 60 3.66 -0.28 -15.48
N SER A 61 3.00 0.28 -16.50
CA SER A 61 1.58 -0.01 -16.80
C SER A 61 1.31 -1.39 -17.42
N GLY A 62 2.24 -2.34 -17.33
CA GLY A 62 2.04 -3.76 -17.66
C GLY A 62 1.92 -4.13 -19.14
N ASN A 63 2.09 -3.18 -20.06
CA ASN A 63 1.99 -3.44 -21.51
C ASN A 63 3.32 -3.89 -22.15
N PHE A 64 4.33 -4.22 -21.34
CA PHE A 64 5.68 -4.53 -21.79
C PHE A 64 6.25 -5.70 -20.99
N ASP A 65 6.97 -6.59 -21.68
CA ASP A 65 7.70 -7.72 -21.08
C ASP A 65 8.98 -7.24 -20.37
N LEU A 66 8.85 -6.41 -19.34
CA LEU A 66 9.94 -6.03 -18.46
C LEU A 66 9.88 -6.89 -17.18
N PRO A 67 11.01 -7.46 -16.72
CA PRO A 67 11.06 -8.16 -15.43
C PRO A 67 10.64 -7.23 -14.29
N SER A 68 9.89 -7.77 -13.32
CA SER A 68 9.38 -7.01 -12.17
C SER A 68 10.48 -6.28 -11.40
N ASP A 69 11.63 -6.94 -11.22
CA ASP A 69 12.80 -6.39 -10.52
C ASP A 69 13.34 -5.13 -11.20
N VAL A 70 13.34 -5.11 -12.54
CA VAL A 70 13.81 -3.96 -13.33
C VAL A 70 12.84 -2.79 -13.23
N ILE A 71 11.52 -3.06 -13.18
CA ILE A 71 10.50 -2.03 -12.97
C ILE A 71 10.65 -1.43 -11.56
N HIS A 72 10.86 -2.28 -10.55
CA HIS A 72 11.10 -1.84 -9.18
C HIS A 72 12.33 -0.95 -9.06
N GLU A 73 13.48 -1.37 -9.59
CA GLU A 73 14.73 -0.60 -9.57
C GLU A 73 14.58 0.74 -10.30
N LEU A 74 13.88 0.76 -11.44
CA LEU A 74 13.61 1.99 -12.19
C LEU A 74 12.71 2.96 -11.42
N LEU A 75 11.68 2.45 -10.74
CA LEU A 75 10.80 3.26 -9.91
C LEU A 75 11.51 3.76 -8.65
N GLU A 76 12.34 2.95 -8.00
CA GLU A 76 13.16 3.37 -6.86
C GLU A 76 14.14 4.48 -7.24
N ASN A 77 14.86 4.31 -8.36
CA ASN A 77 15.78 5.33 -8.88
C ASN A 77 15.05 6.63 -9.29
N PHE A 78 13.85 6.52 -9.84
CA PHE A 78 13.02 7.68 -10.14
C PHE A 78 12.58 8.41 -8.88
N VAL A 79 12.12 7.68 -7.87
CA VAL A 79 11.73 8.24 -6.57
C VAL A 79 12.93 8.95 -5.94
N ALA A 80 14.08 8.29 -5.87
CA ALA A 80 15.29 8.85 -5.27
C ALA A 80 15.76 10.15 -5.98
N ASN A 81 15.78 10.15 -7.31
CA ASN A 81 16.26 11.30 -8.09
C ASN A 81 15.24 12.45 -8.15
N TYR A 82 13.95 12.15 -8.31
CA TYR A 82 12.92 13.17 -8.45
C TYR A 82 12.55 13.82 -7.12
N PHE A 83 12.60 13.05 -6.03
CA PHE A 83 12.32 13.55 -4.68
C PHE A 83 13.57 14.00 -3.91
N GLN A 84 14.75 14.02 -4.56
CA GLN A 84 16.03 14.50 -4.01
C GLN A 84 16.31 14.01 -2.59
N THR A 85 16.20 12.71 -2.34
CA THR A 85 16.17 12.17 -0.97
C THR A 85 17.50 12.16 -0.21
N SER A 86 18.57 12.84 -0.67
CA SER A 86 19.86 12.73 0.03
C SER A 86 20.95 13.76 -0.29
N SER A 87 20.97 14.43 -1.45
CA SER A 87 22.20 15.16 -1.87
C SER A 87 22.31 16.62 -1.40
N ASN A 88 21.21 17.31 -1.09
CA ASN A 88 21.25 18.71 -0.62
C ASN A 88 21.33 18.83 0.92
N MET A 89 21.12 17.72 1.64
CA MET A 89 21.10 17.66 3.10
C MET A 89 22.44 18.10 3.74
N VAL A 90 23.57 17.77 3.10
CA VAL A 90 24.91 18.01 3.66
C VAL A 90 25.27 19.51 3.68
N GLY A 91 24.74 20.30 2.73
CA GLY A 91 25.09 21.70 2.58
C GLY A 91 24.41 22.61 3.62
N LEU A 92 23.13 22.39 3.86
CA LEU A 92 22.39 23.10 4.90
C LEU A 92 22.86 22.65 6.29
N GLN A 93 23.02 21.32 6.48
CA GLN A 93 23.48 20.75 7.75
C GLN A 93 24.82 21.33 8.20
N ARG A 94 25.82 21.43 7.31
CA ARG A 94 27.11 22.05 7.66
C ARG A 94 27.00 23.52 8.01
N LYS A 95 26.17 24.30 7.31
CA LYS A 95 25.97 25.73 7.62
C LYS A 95 25.30 25.92 8.97
N THR A 96 24.29 25.12 9.28
CA THR A 96 23.54 25.21 10.53
C THR A 96 24.34 24.67 11.71
N GLU A 97 25.10 23.57 11.54
CA GLU A 97 26.04 23.06 12.54
C GLU A 97 27.16 24.07 12.83
N ASP A 98 27.72 24.73 11.81
CA ASP A 98 28.73 25.79 11.98
C ASP A 98 28.18 27.04 12.69
N GLU A 99 26.91 27.40 12.48
CA GLU A 99 26.25 28.51 13.19
C GLU A 99 25.82 28.13 14.62
N LEU A 100 25.35 26.90 14.83
CA LEU A 100 25.06 26.36 16.16
C LEU A 100 26.33 26.21 17.01
N LEU A 101 27.46 25.81 16.41
CA LEU A 101 28.76 25.81 17.09
C LEU A 101 29.21 27.21 17.50
N LYS A 102 28.95 28.23 16.66
CA LYS A 102 29.24 29.64 17.00
C LYS A 102 28.35 30.17 18.11
N LEU A 103 27.18 29.57 18.32
CA LEU A 103 26.21 29.90 19.35
C LEU A 103 26.36 29.04 20.62
N SER A 104 27.49 28.35 20.82
CA SER A 104 27.74 27.64 22.07
C SER A 104 27.72 28.62 23.26
N GLY A 105 26.63 28.61 24.03
CA GLY A 105 26.37 29.56 25.14
C GLY A 105 25.39 30.71 24.83
N ALA A 106 24.75 30.72 23.66
CA ALA A 106 23.71 31.68 23.31
C ALA A 106 22.42 31.49 24.14
N SER A 107 21.61 32.54 24.27
CA SER A 107 20.36 32.44 25.00
C SER A 107 19.34 31.57 24.23
N PRO A 108 18.42 30.86 24.92
CA PRO A 108 17.40 30.04 24.24
C PRO A 108 16.57 30.81 23.22
N ARG A 109 16.40 32.13 23.45
CA ARG A 109 15.70 33.03 22.54
C ARG A 109 16.44 33.22 21.23
N ASP A 110 17.75 33.46 21.28
CA ASP A 110 18.57 33.67 20.08
C ASP A 110 18.59 32.42 19.19
N VAL A 111 18.62 31.23 19.81
CA VAL A 111 18.54 29.95 19.10
C VAL A 111 17.17 29.79 18.41
N CYS A 112 16.07 30.20 19.05
CA CYS A 112 14.75 30.18 18.42
C CYS A 112 14.67 31.18 17.25
N GLU A 113 15.17 32.41 17.43
CA GLU A 113 15.19 33.43 16.37
C GLU A 113 16.03 32.97 15.16
N LEU A 114 17.11 32.22 15.37
CA LEU A 114 17.86 31.57 14.30
C LEU A 114 17.02 30.57 13.53
N TYR A 115 16.31 29.66 14.22
CA TYR A 115 15.46 28.68 13.55
C TYR A 115 14.29 29.32 12.80
N GLU A 116 13.67 30.37 13.36
CA GLU A 116 12.65 31.15 12.66
C GLU A 116 13.23 31.82 11.40
N THR A 117 14.45 32.36 11.49
CA THR A 117 15.15 32.92 10.31
C THR A 117 15.40 31.83 9.28
N LEU A 118 15.89 30.66 9.69
CA LEU A 118 16.14 29.51 8.82
C LEU A 118 14.88 29.07 8.07
N LEU A 119 13.73 29.03 8.74
CA LEU A 119 12.44 28.73 8.11
C LEU A 119 12.05 29.75 7.04
N THR A 120 12.38 31.04 7.25
CA THR A 120 12.05 32.10 6.28
C THR A 120 13.00 32.18 5.08
N VAL A 121 14.27 31.80 5.25
CA VAL A 121 15.29 31.86 4.18
C VAL A 121 15.41 30.54 3.40
N SER A 122 14.67 29.52 3.79
CA SER A 122 14.69 28.21 3.12
C SER A 122 13.93 28.26 1.79
N ASP A 123 14.63 27.93 0.70
CA ASP A 123 14.08 28.03 -0.66
C ASP A 123 13.42 26.73 -1.15
N THR A 124 13.75 25.58 -0.55
CA THR A 124 13.25 24.27 -0.97
C THR A 124 12.41 23.59 0.12
N THR A 125 11.51 22.70 -0.30
CA THR A 125 10.74 21.87 0.65
C THR A 125 11.65 21.03 1.55
N SER A 126 12.78 20.55 1.03
CA SER A 126 13.75 19.78 1.81
C SER A 126 14.42 20.64 2.89
N ASP A 127 14.77 21.89 2.56
CA ASP A 127 15.41 22.80 3.51
C ASP A 127 14.45 23.20 4.63
N VAL A 128 13.19 23.51 4.27
CA VAL A 128 12.13 23.79 5.24
C VAL A 128 11.89 22.58 6.15
N GLN A 129 11.87 21.37 5.61
CA GLN A 129 11.71 20.13 6.40
C GLN A 129 12.87 19.93 7.39
N LEU A 130 14.12 20.18 6.98
CA LEU A 130 15.29 20.10 7.86
C LEU A 130 15.27 21.17 8.96
N ALA A 131 14.91 22.40 8.60
CA ALA A 131 14.77 23.49 9.54
C ALA A 131 13.74 23.16 10.62
N TRP A 132 12.57 22.66 10.22
CA TRP A 132 11.55 22.17 11.15
C TRP A 132 12.04 21.02 12.02
N TRP A 133 12.74 20.05 11.42
CA TRP A 133 13.29 18.91 12.14
C TRP A 133 14.24 19.34 13.26
N TRP A 134 15.20 20.23 12.99
CA TRP A 134 16.13 20.72 14.00
C TRP A 134 15.44 21.56 15.06
N TYR A 135 14.53 22.46 14.65
CA TYR A 135 13.84 23.32 15.59
C TYR A 135 12.97 22.51 16.58
N LEU A 136 12.25 21.52 16.08
CA LEU A 136 11.42 20.64 16.93
C LEU A 136 12.28 19.77 17.84
N ASN A 137 13.39 19.20 17.36
CA ASN A 137 14.30 18.42 18.23
C ASN A 137 14.86 19.29 19.35
N TYR A 138 15.30 20.51 19.04
CA TYR A 138 15.81 21.45 20.04
C TYR A 138 14.77 21.74 21.14
N GLN A 139 13.50 21.96 20.76
CA GLN A 139 12.43 22.23 21.71
C GLN A 139 11.99 20.97 22.48
N LEU A 140 12.01 19.81 21.84
CA LEU A 140 11.74 18.53 22.51
C LEU A 140 12.79 18.22 23.58
N GLU A 141 14.06 18.54 23.34
CA GLU A 141 15.09 18.42 24.38
C GLU A 141 14.79 19.30 25.59
N ALA A 142 14.22 20.50 25.41
CA ALA A 142 13.79 21.36 26.51
C ALA A 142 12.61 20.75 27.31
N VAL A 143 11.68 20.07 26.63
CA VAL A 143 10.61 19.29 27.28
C VAL A 143 11.20 18.16 28.12
N VAL A 144 12.18 17.42 27.59
CA VAL A 144 12.87 16.35 28.32
C VAL A 144 13.60 16.87 29.56
N ARG A 145 14.16 18.08 29.49
CA ARG A 145 14.77 18.80 30.64
C ARG A 145 13.74 19.31 31.65
N ARG A 146 12.44 19.18 31.36
CA ARG A 146 11.28 19.60 32.18
C ARG A 146 11.18 21.11 32.37
N ASP A 147 11.52 21.87 31.33
CA ASP A 147 11.33 23.32 31.34
C ASP A 147 9.83 23.65 31.34
N ALA A 148 9.38 24.52 32.25
CA ALA A 148 7.97 24.88 32.36
C ALA A 148 7.44 25.55 31.07
N GLY A 149 6.28 25.11 30.58
CA GLY A 149 5.64 25.66 29.38
C GLY A 149 6.20 25.17 28.03
N SER A 150 7.25 24.34 28.04
CA SER A 150 7.86 23.78 26.82
C SER A 150 6.91 22.88 26.01
N ALA A 151 6.00 22.17 26.67
CA ALA A 151 5.03 21.30 26.01
C ALA A 151 4.03 22.07 25.12
N ASP A 152 3.53 23.21 25.60
CA ASP A 152 2.61 24.07 24.83
C ASP A 152 3.32 24.68 23.61
N VAL A 153 4.59 25.06 23.79
CA VAL A 153 5.44 25.57 22.70
C VAL A 153 5.64 24.50 21.63
N VAL A 154 5.97 23.26 22.03
CA VAL A 154 6.12 22.14 21.09
C VAL A 154 4.81 21.87 20.35
N SER A 155 3.67 21.83 21.04
CA SER A 155 2.37 21.62 20.38
C SER A 155 2.07 22.69 19.32
N GLY A 156 2.32 23.97 19.64
CA GLY A 156 2.15 25.08 18.69
C GLY A 156 3.11 24.99 17.49
N LEU A 157 4.36 24.59 17.71
CA LEU A 157 5.34 24.41 16.64
C LEU A 157 5.00 23.23 15.73
N VAL A 158 4.52 22.13 16.29
CA VAL A 158 4.06 20.97 15.52
C VAL A 158 2.91 21.37 14.61
N GLN A 159 1.92 22.12 15.12
CA GLN A 159 0.82 22.61 14.30
C GLN A 159 1.33 23.49 13.14
N ARG A 160 2.20 24.48 13.42
CA ARG A 160 2.81 25.33 12.39
C ARG A 160 3.60 24.52 11.36
N CYS A 161 4.32 23.49 11.79
CA CYS A 161 5.05 22.59 10.92
C CYS A 161 4.10 21.82 9.99
N LEU A 162 3.02 21.26 10.52
CA LEU A 162 2.03 20.51 9.74
C LEU A 162 1.28 21.38 8.72
N GLU A 163 1.09 22.66 9.03
CA GLU A 163 0.44 23.63 8.14
C GLU A 163 1.38 24.15 7.04
N SER A 164 2.67 24.29 7.34
CA SER A 164 3.65 24.87 6.41
C SER A 164 4.31 23.86 5.48
N VAL A 165 4.39 22.58 5.86
CA VAL A 165 5.03 21.56 5.00
C VAL A 165 4.01 20.97 4.02
N PRO A 166 4.24 21.11 2.69
CA PRO A 166 3.31 20.59 1.69
C PRO A 166 3.31 19.06 1.68
N THR A 167 2.15 18.49 2.01
CA THR A 167 1.88 17.03 1.95
C THR A 167 1.31 16.59 0.61
N ARG A 168 1.04 17.52 -0.32
CA ARG A 168 0.53 17.23 -1.66
C ARG A 168 1.47 17.78 -2.71
N ARG A 169 1.89 16.91 -3.63
CA ARG A 169 2.81 17.23 -4.73
C ARG A 169 2.16 16.86 -6.06
N HIS A 170 2.50 17.58 -7.11
CA HIS A 170 2.02 17.24 -8.45
C HIS A 170 2.71 15.99 -8.96
N LEU A 171 1.95 15.11 -9.62
CA LEU A 171 2.55 13.98 -10.31
C LEU A 171 3.41 14.45 -11.49
N PRO A 172 4.61 13.89 -11.67
CA PRO A 172 5.50 14.33 -12.73
C PRO A 172 4.89 14.06 -14.12
N GLY A 173 4.85 15.08 -14.97
CA GLY A 173 4.25 15.00 -16.31
C GLY A 173 2.71 15.07 -16.36
N GLU A 174 2.04 15.08 -15.20
CA GLU A 174 0.58 15.19 -15.05
C GLU A 174 0.20 16.20 -13.95
N PRO A 175 0.28 17.52 -14.21
CA PRO A 175 0.04 18.56 -13.19
C PRO A 175 -1.39 18.58 -12.66
N ARG A 176 -2.33 17.86 -13.30
CA ARG A 176 -3.72 17.74 -12.83
C ARG A 176 -3.90 16.66 -11.77
N LYS A 177 -2.94 15.76 -11.59
CA LYS A 177 -2.98 14.73 -10.55
C LYS A 177 -2.03 15.08 -9.41
N MET A 178 -2.51 14.88 -8.19
CA MET A 178 -1.77 15.12 -6.97
C MET A 178 -1.43 13.79 -6.30
N TRP A 179 -0.19 13.66 -5.85
CA TRP A 179 0.27 12.62 -4.94
C TRP A 179 0.26 13.20 -3.53
N SER A 180 -0.21 12.44 -2.52
CA SER A 180 -0.05 12.83 -1.11
C SER A 180 1.13 12.11 -0.46
N ASP A 181 2.12 12.86 0.02
CA ASP A 181 3.31 12.38 0.69
C ASP A 181 3.29 12.87 2.15
N TYR A 182 3.07 11.92 3.06
CA TYR A 182 3.04 12.16 4.49
C TYR A 182 4.31 11.67 5.19
N SER A 183 5.36 11.28 4.47
CA SER A 183 6.58 10.69 5.04
C SER A 183 7.20 11.56 6.13
N PHE A 184 7.46 12.83 5.82
CA PHE A 184 8.01 13.79 6.78
C PHE A 184 7.08 14.04 7.96
N THR A 185 5.79 14.29 7.70
CA THR A 185 4.77 14.47 8.73
C THR A 185 4.71 13.28 9.69
N ASN A 186 4.71 12.06 9.16
CA ASN A 186 4.69 10.84 9.95
C ASN A 186 5.97 10.66 10.75
N HIS A 187 7.12 10.99 10.16
CA HIS A 187 8.40 10.93 10.85
C HIS A 187 8.43 11.87 12.06
N MET A 188 7.98 13.11 11.89
CA MET A 188 7.86 14.09 12.96
C MET A 188 6.86 13.65 14.04
N LEU A 189 5.67 13.18 13.65
CA LEU A 189 4.68 12.71 14.62
C LEU A 189 5.18 11.48 15.39
N ASN A 190 5.91 10.57 14.73
CA ASN A 190 6.56 9.44 15.39
C ASN A 190 7.64 9.88 16.38
N LEU A 191 8.38 10.96 16.09
CA LEU A 191 9.33 11.54 17.03
C LEU A 191 8.61 12.03 18.30
N LEU A 192 7.48 12.71 18.17
CA LEU A 192 6.66 13.13 19.33
C LEU A 192 6.15 11.94 20.12
N ALA A 193 5.62 10.93 19.42
CA ALA A 193 5.12 9.70 20.03
C ALA A 193 6.23 8.92 20.77
N ALA A 194 7.48 8.97 20.30
CA ALA A 194 8.62 8.34 20.97
C ALA A 194 8.97 8.95 22.33
N HIS A 195 8.54 10.19 22.59
CA HIS A 195 8.69 10.84 23.90
C HIS A 195 7.57 10.49 24.89
N MET A 196 6.55 9.73 24.45
CA MET A 196 5.47 9.27 25.33
C MET A 196 5.92 8.04 26.13
N THR A 197 5.50 7.98 27.39
CA THR A 197 5.88 6.87 28.29
C THR A 197 5.05 5.61 28.05
N SER A 198 3.80 5.77 27.59
CA SER A 198 2.88 4.67 27.31
C SER A 198 2.59 4.56 25.81
N PRO A 199 2.54 3.34 25.24
CA PRO A 199 2.12 3.14 23.85
C PRO A 199 0.68 3.63 23.61
N ARG A 200 -0.18 3.60 24.65
CA ARG A 200 -1.54 4.12 24.54
C ARG A 200 -1.57 5.64 24.38
N ASP A 201 -0.76 6.36 25.15
CA ASP A 201 -0.69 7.83 25.08
C ASP A 201 -0.09 8.27 23.74
N ALA A 202 0.90 7.52 23.24
CA ALA A 202 1.41 7.68 21.89
C ALA A 202 0.31 7.48 20.83
N ALA A 203 -0.52 6.44 20.96
CA ALA A 203 -1.64 6.20 20.05
C ALA A 203 -2.66 7.35 20.07
N ASP A 204 -3.04 7.81 21.26
CA ASP A 204 -4.01 8.91 21.44
C ASP A 204 -3.49 10.23 20.84
N LEU A 205 -2.21 10.53 21.06
CA LEU A 205 -1.53 11.67 20.43
C LEU A 205 -1.62 11.58 18.91
N LEU A 206 -1.15 10.48 18.33
CA LEU A 206 -1.15 10.30 16.87
C LEU A 206 -2.57 10.30 16.28
N TRP A 207 -3.54 9.73 17.00
CA TRP A 207 -4.94 9.73 16.61
C TRP A 207 -5.54 11.15 16.56
N SER A 208 -5.14 12.03 17.49
CA SER A 208 -5.60 13.43 17.48
C SER A 208 -5.22 14.18 16.18
N TYR A 209 -4.11 13.81 15.55
CA TYR A 209 -3.66 14.37 14.27
C TYR A 209 -4.31 13.71 13.04
N LEU A 210 -5.06 12.62 13.23
CA LEU A 210 -5.69 11.87 12.14
C LEU A 210 -7.15 12.26 11.86
N LEU A 211 -7.84 12.97 12.77
CA LEU A 211 -9.30 13.14 12.78
C LEU A 211 -9.96 13.27 11.39
N ASP A 212 -9.55 14.23 10.55
CA ASP A 212 -10.10 14.44 9.20
C ASP A 212 -9.26 13.79 8.07
N ARG A 213 -8.10 13.21 8.41
CA ARG A 213 -7.07 12.72 7.47
C ARG A 213 -6.88 11.20 7.47
N THR A 214 -7.70 10.46 8.23
CA THR A 214 -7.66 8.98 8.33
C THR A 214 -7.53 8.28 6.97
N LYS A 215 -8.31 8.69 5.97
CA LYS A 215 -8.29 8.09 4.63
C LYS A 215 -7.08 8.47 3.78
N GLN A 216 -6.41 9.57 4.11
CA GLN A 216 -5.32 10.12 3.29
C GLN A 216 -3.96 9.60 3.75
N ASN A 217 -3.85 9.14 5.00
CA ASN A 217 -2.59 8.73 5.59
C ASN A 217 -2.67 7.32 6.23
N PRO A 218 -2.73 6.26 5.40
CA PRO A 218 -2.87 4.89 5.89
C PRO A 218 -1.68 4.44 6.75
N ALA A 219 -0.48 4.97 6.50
CA ALA A 219 0.72 4.64 7.27
C ALA A 219 0.62 5.12 8.73
N LEU A 220 0.06 6.31 8.97
CA LEU A 220 -0.14 6.81 10.33
C LEU A 220 -1.28 6.08 11.04
N VAL A 221 -2.36 5.74 10.32
CA VAL A 221 -3.44 4.89 10.85
C VAL A 221 -2.88 3.54 11.29
N GLN A 222 -2.06 2.90 10.44
CA GLN A 222 -1.41 1.63 10.77
C GLN A 222 -0.62 1.75 12.07
N ARG A 223 0.19 2.81 12.21
CA ARG A 223 0.99 3.03 13.40
C ARG A 223 0.14 3.20 14.66
N VAL A 224 -0.98 3.91 14.58
CA VAL A 224 -1.93 4.08 15.70
C VAL A 224 -2.52 2.74 16.12
N VAL A 225 -2.97 1.93 15.16
CA VAL A 225 -3.52 0.59 15.43
C VAL A 225 -2.48 -0.30 16.11
N GLU A 226 -1.24 -0.33 15.60
CA GLU A 226 -0.15 -1.10 16.20
C GLU A 226 0.14 -0.68 17.64
N LEU A 227 0.10 0.62 17.94
CA LEU A 227 0.32 1.13 19.30
C LEU A 227 -0.84 0.76 20.25
N TYR A 228 -2.09 0.84 19.81
CA TYR A 228 -3.22 0.36 20.61
C TYR A 228 -3.11 -1.14 20.88
N LEU A 229 -2.77 -1.96 19.88
CA LEU A 229 -2.55 -3.39 20.06
C LEU A 229 -1.39 -3.68 21.02
N GLN A 230 -0.28 -2.93 20.94
CA GLN A 230 0.84 -3.03 21.88
C GLN A 230 0.45 -2.69 23.32
N SER A 231 -0.47 -1.73 23.51
CA SER A 231 -1.03 -1.39 24.82
C SER A 231 -2.09 -2.39 25.32
N GLY A 232 -2.51 -3.35 24.48
CA GLY A 232 -3.60 -4.29 24.77
C GLY A 232 -5.02 -3.70 24.61
N ASP A 233 -5.15 -2.47 24.09
CA ASP A 233 -6.42 -1.77 23.88
C ASP A 233 -7.04 -2.16 22.52
N ARG A 234 -7.62 -3.38 22.47
CA ARG A 234 -8.19 -3.94 21.24
C ARG A 234 -9.40 -3.16 20.75
N ASP A 235 -10.27 -2.70 21.66
CA ASP A 235 -11.49 -1.95 21.32
C ASP A 235 -11.17 -0.66 20.56
N ARG A 236 -10.14 0.07 20.98
CA ARG A 236 -9.68 1.27 20.26
C ARG A 236 -9.05 0.92 18.92
N ALA A 237 -8.23 -0.13 18.85
CA ALA A 237 -7.67 -0.61 17.59
C ALA A 237 -8.77 -0.97 16.59
N GLU A 238 -9.81 -1.67 17.04
CA GLU A 238 -10.98 -2.04 16.24
C GLU A 238 -11.73 -0.80 15.75
N THR A 239 -11.97 0.17 16.64
CA THR A 239 -12.66 1.43 16.30
C THR A 239 -11.92 2.18 15.19
N VAL A 240 -10.59 2.27 15.29
CA VAL A 240 -9.74 2.90 14.27
C VAL A 240 -9.78 2.14 12.95
N LEU A 241 -9.65 0.81 13.00
CA LEU A 241 -9.70 -0.04 11.81
C LEU A 241 -11.06 0.06 11.11
N ARG A 242 -12.17 0.02 11.85
CA ARG A 242 -13.52 0.16 11.30
C ARG A 242 -13.72 1.50 10.57
N ALA A 243 -13.12 2.57 11.08
CA ALA A 243 -13.16 3.88 10.42
C ALA A 243 -12.26 3.95 9.16
N ALA A 244 -11.18 3.17 9.12
CA ALA A 244 -10.18 3.19 8.06
C ALA A 244 -10.46 2.21 6.90
N LEU A 245 -11.00 1.02 7.21
CA LEU A 245 -11.26 -0.08 6.27
C LEU A 245 -12.51 0.20 5.42
N VAL A 246 -12.37 1.14 4.50
CA VAL A 246 -13.41 1.53 3.54
C VAL A 246 -13.11 0.99 2.14
N PRO A 247 -14.12 0.82 1.28
CA PRO A 247 -13.91 0.41 -0.11
C PRO A 247 -12.91 1.32 -0.84
N GLY A 248 -11.94 0.70 -1.52
CA GLY A 248 -10.91 1.40 -2.29
C GLY A 248 -9.63 1.72 -1.51
N LEU A 249 -9.54 1.36 -0.22
CA LEU A 249 -8.30 1.46 0.56
C LEU A 249 -7.19 0.61 -0.08
N GLN A 250 -6.10 1.26 -0.49
CA GLN A 250 -4.91 0.64 -1.08
C GLN A 250 -3.82 0.39 -0.02
N SER A 251 -4.16 -0.29 1.07
CA SER A 251 -3.20 -0.63 2.13
C SER A 251 -3.39 -2.06 2.61
N LEU A 252 -2.57 -2.97 2.06
CA LEU A 252 -2.58 -4.39 2.43
C LEU A 252 -2.42 -4.58 3.94
N ARG A 253 -1.51 -3.83 4.56
CA ARG A 253 -1.21 -3.96 5.98
C ARG A 253 -2.40 -3.63 6.88
N LEU A 254 -3.20 -2.62 6.54
CA LEU A 254 -4.41 -2.30 7.30
C LEU A 254 -5.48 -3.39 7.16
N TRP A 255 -5.69 -3.91 5.95
CA TRP A 255 -6.59 -5.05 5.74
C TRP A 255 -6.14 -6.27 6.55
N GLN A 256 -4.84 -6.57 6.54
CA GLN A 256 -4.26 -7.65 7.32
C GLN A 256 -4.49 -7.46 8.83
N LEU A 257 -4.30 -6.26 9.37
CA LEU A 257 -4.53 -5.97 10.79
C LEU A 257 -6.01 -6.15 11.16
N GLY A 258 -6.94 -5.70 10.32
CA GLY A 258 -8.37 -5.92 10.53
C GLY A 258 -8.75 -7.41 10.55
N ILE A 259 -8.28 -8.15 9.56
CA ILE A 259 -8.53 -9.59 9.45
C ILE A 259 -7.94 -10.35 10.65
N GLN A 260 -6.73 -9.98 11.08
CA GLN A 260 -6.11 -10.57 12.27
C GLN A 260 -6.94 -10.32 13.52
N LEU A 261 -7.38 -9.08 13.73
CA LEU A 261 -8.14 -8.72 14.91
C LEU A 261 -9.45 -9.51 14.99
N ALA A 262 -10.22 -9.53 13.88
CA ALA A 262 -11.45 -10.31 13.77
C ALA A 262 -11.22 -11.82 13.97
N ALA A 263 -10.13 -12.36 13.41
CA ALA A 263 -9.77 -13.77 13.59
C ALA A 263 -9.41 -14.10 15.04
N THR A 264 -8.71 -13.20 15.75
CA THR A 264 -8.39 -13.40 17.17
C THR A 264 -9.60 -13.32 18.09
N GLU A 265 -10.65 -12.63 17.66
CA GLU A 265 -11.94 -12.55 18.37
C GLU A 265 -12.87 -13.73 18.04
N GLY A 266 -12.50 -14.56 17.05
CA GLY A 266 -13.29 -15.70 16.62
C GLY A 266 -14.52 -15.32 15.78
N ASP A 267 -14.58 -14.09 15.25
CA ASP A 267 -15.68 -13.64 14.39
C ASP A 267 -15.44 -14.08 12.94
N SER A 268 -15.84 -15.32 12.63
CA SER A 268 -15.65 -15.90 11.30
C SER A 268 -16.40 -15.16 10.20
N TYR A 269 -17.51 -14.50 10.55
CA TYR A 269 -18.30 -13.68 9.62
C TYR A 269 -17.57 -12.39 9.27
N GLU A 270 -17.03 -11.69 10.27
CA GLU A 270 -16.26 -10.47 10.06
C GLU A 270 -14.97 -10.76 9.27
N VAL A 271 -14.28 -11.86 9.56
CA VAL A 271 -13.10 -12.28 8.78
C VAL A 271 -13.45 -12.48 7.30
N HIS A 272 -14.54 -13.20 7.01
CA HIS A 272 -15.01 -13.40 5.63
C HIS A 272 -15.32 -12.05 4.96
N ARG A 273 -16.08 -11.19 5.63
CA ARG A 273 -16.47 -9.86 5.12
C ARG A 273 -15.25 -8.99 4.83
N LEU A 274 -14.24 -9.01 5.70
CA LEU A 274 -13.01 -8.24 5.54
C LEU A 274 -12.16 -8.77 4.39
N PHE A 275 -12.04 -10.08 4.22
CA PHE A 275 -11.38 -10.66 3.05
C PHE A 275 -12.08 -10.26 1.75
N GLU A 276 -13.41 -10.39 1.69
CA GLU A 276 -14.19 -10.00 0.51
C GLU A 276 -13.98 -8.51 0.18
N ALA A 277 -14.06 -7.62 1.18
CA ALA A 277 -13.83 -6.19 1.00
C ALA A 277 -12.38 -5.87 0.56
N ALA A 278 -11.40 -6.60 1.09
CA ALA A 278 -10.00 -6.41 0.76
C ALA A 278 -9.71 -6.81 -0.69
N VAL A 279 -10.18 -7.98 -1.15
CA VAL A 279 -9.96 -8.43 -2.54
C VAL A 279 -10.67 -7.54 -3.55
N LEU A 280 -11.82 -6.96 -3.20
CA LEU A 280 -12.49 -5.97 -4.05
C LEU A 280 -11.78 -4.63 -4.08
N SER A 281 -11.14 -4.22 -2.98
CA SER A 281 -10.36 -2.98 -2.92
C SER A 281 -9.02 -3.11 -3.65
N MET A 282 -8.46 -4.31 -3.70
CA MET A 282 -7.12 -4.62 -4.23
C MET A 282 -7.14 -5.89 -5.10
N PRO A 283 -7.88 -5.89 -6.23
CA PRO A 283 -8.17 -7.11 -6.98
C PRO A 283 -6.96 -7.76 -7.66
N TYR A 284 -5.85 -7.04 -7.82
CA TYR A 284 -4.64 -7.55 -8.46
C TYR A 284 -3.61 -8.13 -7.48
N HIS A 285 -3.90 -8.15 -6.17
CA HIS A 285 -3.02 -8.76 -5.17
C HIS A 285 -3.26 -10.26 -5.07
N SER A 286 -2.41 -11.08 -5.70
CA SER A 286 -2.51 -12.55 -5.73
C SER A 286 -2.57 -13.18 -4.35
N ASP A 287 -1.71 -12.74 -3.45
CA ASP A 287 -1.58 -13.32 -2.12
C ASP A 287 -2.87 -13.17 -1.32
N LEU A 288 -3.57 -12.06 -1.50
CA LEU A 288 -4.83 -11.81 -0.80
C LEU A 288 -5.92 -12.79 -1.21
N TRP A 289 -6.01 -13.12 -2.50
CA TRP A 289 -6.93 -14.14 -3.02
C TRP A 289 -6.56 -15.53 -2.52
N CYS A 290 -5.26 -15.87 -2.51
CA CYS A 290 -4.78 -17.15 -1.99
C CYS A 290 -5.07 -17.29 -0.49
N HIS A 291 -4.85 -16.24 0.31
CA HIS A 291 -5.16 -16.23 1.74
C HIS A 291 -6.67 -16.34 2.01
N PHE A 292 -7.50 -15.64 1.24
CA PHE A 292 -8.95 -15.77 1.36
C PHE A 292 -9.43 -17.19 1.04
N LEU A 293 -8.92 -17.78 -0.03
CA LEU A 293 -9.23 -19.16 -0.40
C LEU A 293 -8.81 -20.15 0.70
N LEU A 294 -7.58 -20.04 1.20
CA LEU A 294 -7.08 -20.89 2.27
C LEU A 294 -7.94 -20.77 3.53
N TYR A 295 -8.35 -19.56 3.89
CA TYR A 295 -9.26 -19.35 5.01
C TYR A 295 -10.58 -20.10 4.82
N GLU A 296 -11.28 -19.94 3.69
CA GLU A 296 -12.55 -20.65 3.43
C GLU A 296 -12.38 -22.18 3.46
N LEU A 297 -11.28 -22.70 2.91
CA LEU A 297 -10.97 -24.13 2.96
C LEU A 297 -10.74 -24.62 4.40
N THR A 298 -10.03 -23.85 5.23
CA THR A 298 -9.83 -24.22 6.64
C THR A 298 -11.12 -24.20 7.46
N GLN A 299 -12.09 -23.36 7.09
CA GLN A 299 -13.44 -23.35 7.68
C GLN A 299 -14.35 -24.45 7.10
N GLY A 300 -13.89 -25.21 6.09
CA GLY A 300 -14.69 -26.22 5.39
C GLY A 300 -15.73 -25.64 4.42
N HIS A 301 -15.64 -24.37 4.08
CA HIS A 301 -16.57 -23.67 3.19
C HIS A 301 -16.19 -23.85 1.71
N ILE A 302 -16.31 -25.08 1.19
CA ILE A 302 -15.90 -25.42 -0.17
C ILE A 302 -16.65 -24.61 -1.24
N GLU A 303 -17.94 -24.33 -1.04
CA GLU A 303 -18.72 -23.51 -1.98
C GLU A 303 -18.23 -22.06 -2.04
N HIS A 304 -17.79 -21.50 -0.90
CA HIS A 304 -17.20 -20.17 -0.88
C HIS A 304 -15.83 -20.18 -1.53
N ALA A 305 -14.98 -21.17 -1.22
CA ALA A 305 -13.69 -21.37 -1.88
C ALA A 305 -13.82 -21.42 -3.41
N GLN A 306 -14.81 -22.13 -3.95
CA GLN A 306 -15.10 -22.15 -5.39
C GLN A 306 -15.48 -20.76 -5.93
N LYS A 307 -16.33 -20.00 -5.21
CA LYS A 307 -16.69 -18.62 -5.58
C LYS A 307 -15.49 -17.68 -5.55
N VAL A 308 -14.55 -17.86 -4.60
CA VAL A 308 -13.30 -17.09 -4.54
C VAL A 308 -12.48 -17.32 -5.80
N VAL A 309 -12.31 -18.58 -6.23
CA VAL A 309 -11.56 -18.94 -7.45
C VAL A 309 -12.26 -18.41 -8.72
N GLU A 310 -13.59 -18.52 -8.80
CA GLU A 310 -14.35 -17.95 -9.91
C GLU A 310 -14.16 -16.43 -9.99
N SER A 311 -14.17 -15.75 -8.83
CA SER A 311 -14.01 -14.31 -8.73
C SER A 311 -12.59 -13.86 -9.07
N SER A 312 -11.56 -14.56 -8.56
CA SER A 312 -10.16 -14.25 -8.88
C SER A 312 -9.85 -14.48 -10.36
N SER A 313 -10.50 -15.45 -11.00
CA SER A 313 -10.36 -15.73 -12.43
C SER A 313 -10.86 -14.57 -13.30
N LYS A 314 -11.88 -13.82 -12.86
CA LYS A 314 -12.36 -12.60 -13.55
C LYS A 314 -11.28 -11.53 -13.62
N TYR A 315 -10.38 -11.50 -12.64
CA TYR A 315 -9.24 -10.58 -12.57
C TYR A 315 -7.94 -11.18 -13.12
N GLN A 316 -7.97 -12.41 -13.66
CA GLN A 316 -6.81 -13.13 -14.19
C GLN A 316 -5.68 -13.32 -13.16
N VAL A 317 -6.04 -13.46 -11.88
CA VAL A 317 -5.08 -13.65 -10.79
C VAL A 317 -4.63 -15.12 -10.73
N PRO A 318 -3.32 -15.42 -10.81
CA PRO A 318 -2.79 -16.78 -10.71
C PRO A 318 -2.75 -17.29 -9.26
N GLY A 319 -2.78 -18.61 -9.07
CA GLY A 319 -2.61 -19.27 -7.76
C GLY A 319 -3.87 -19.94 -7.19
N PRO A 320 -5.01 -19.22 -7.01
CA PRO A 320 -6.20 -19.78 -6.35
C PRO A 320 -6.72 -21.09 -6.95
N GLN A 321 -6.73 -21.22 -8.28
CA GLN A 321 -7.18 -22.46 -8.94
C GLN A 321 -6.30 -23.66 -8.58
N GLU A 322 -4.97 -23.49 -8.60
CA GLU A 322 -4.01 -24.57 -8.30
C GLU A 322 -4.14 -25.04 -6.84
N ILE A 323 -4.39 -24.10 -5.92
CA ILE A 323 -4.61 -24.40 -4.50
C ILE A 323 -5.88 -25.23 -4.32
N LEU A 324 -6.99 -24.83 -4.96
CA LEU A 324 -8.25 -25.55 -4.88
C LEU A 324 -8.14 -26.96 -5.48
N ASP A 325 -7.51 -27.09 -6.64
CA ASP A 325 -7.32 -28.39 -7.31
C ASP A 325 -6.45 -29.33 -6.45
N SER A 326 -5.38 -28.81 -5.83
CA SER A 326 -4.52 -29.56 -4.91
C SER A 326 -5.28 -30.02 -3.65
N PHE A 327 -6.17 -29.18 -3.13
CA PHE A 327 -7.00 -29.51 -1.96
C PHE A 327 -8.02 -30.61 -2.29
N LEU A 328 -8.77 -30.47 -3.39
CA LEU A 328 -9.77 -31.45 -3.82
C LEU A 328 -9.14 -32.79 -4.24
N ALA A 329 -7.94 -32.76 -4.84
CA ALA A 329 -7.20 -33.97 -5.17
C ALA A 329 -6.80 -34.77 -3.92
N LYS A 330 -6.57 -34.10 -2.78
CA LYS A 330 -6.29 -34.75 -1.49
C LYS A 330 -7.57 -35.25 -0.81
N GLU A 331 -8.67 -34.52 -0.88
CA GLU A 331 -9.97 -34.96 -0.33
C GLU A 331 -10.58 -36.14 -1.12
N GLY A 332 -10.27 -36.28 -2.41
CA GLY A 332 -10.64 -37.45 -3.23
C GLY A 332 -10.09 -38.79 -2.74
N CYS A 333 -9.15 -38.80 -1.79
CA CYS A 333 -8.66 -40.01 -1.10
C CYS A 333 -9.32 -40.27 0.26
N VAL A 334 -10.23 -39.41 0.73
CA VAL A 334 -10.79 -39.47 2.09
C VAL A 334 -12.32 -39.52 2.05
N THR A 335 -12.88 -40.52 1.36
CA THR A 335 -14.19 -41.06 1.75
C THR A 335 -13.97 -41.95 2.97
N LEU A 336 -13.98 -41.33 4.16
CA LEU A 336 -14.23 -41.87 5.50
C LEU A 336 -13.42 -41.03 6.49
N LEU A 337 -14.04 -40.02 7.09
CA LEU A 337 -14.03 -39.78 8.55
C LEU A 337 -14.72 -38.44 8.86
N ARG A 338 -15.82 -38.56 9.61
CA ARG A 338 -16.43 -37.49 10.40
C ARG A 338 -15.82 -37.54 11.82
N PRO A 339 -16.10 -36.52 12.65
CA PRO A 339 -15.14 -35.55 13.17
C PRO A 339 -14.33 -36.02 14.41
N LEU A 340 -13.25 -35.28 14.72
CA LEU A 340 -12.41 -35.23 15.94
C LEU A 340 -11.04 -35.93 15.92
N SER A 341 -10.04 -35.13 16.32
CA SER A 341 -8.88 -35.44 17.15
C SER A 341 -7.84 -36.49 16.71
N ILE A 342 -6.68 -35.93 16.31
CA ILE A 342 -5.29 -36.22 16.76
C ILE A 342 -4.49 -37.37 16.07
N ALA A 343 -3.27 -36.97 15.68
CA ALA A 343 -2.00 -37.71 15.48
C ALA A 343 -1.62 -38.27 14.09
N LEU A 344 -1.06 -37.39 13.25
CA LEU A 344 0.31 -37.38 12.65
C LEU A 344 0.99 -38.70 12.16
N PRO A 345 1.88 -38.69 11.12
CA PRO A 345 2.80 -37.59 10.78
C PRO A 345 2.98 -37.29 9.27
N LEU A 346 2.56 -36.11 8.85
CA LEU A 346 3.27 -35.27 7.88
C LEU A 346 3.34 -33.91 8.58
N SER A 347 4.55 -33.47 8.90
CA SER A 347 4.88 -32.39 9.84
C SER A 347 3.97 -31.16 9.74
N GLU A 348 2.94 -31.21 10.60
CA GLU A 348 2.24 -30.19 11.38
C GLU A 348 1.83 -28.89 10.66
N LEU A 349 0.57 -28.91 10.22
CA LEU A 349 -0.29 -27.76 9.98
C LEU A 349 -1.60 -28.04 10.76
N THR A 350 -1.53 -28.06 12.09
CA THR A 350 -2.74 -28.02 12.95
C THR A 350 -3.58 -26.76 12.65
N GLU A 351 -4.85 -26.69 13.04
CA GLU A 351 -5.65 -25.43 12.98
C GLU A 351 -4.90 -24.29 13.68
N GLU A 352 -4.15 -24.62 14.74
CA GLU A 352 -3.24 -23.75 15.47
C GLU A 352 -1.97 -23.39 14.67
N ASP A 353 -1.44 -24.29 13.83
CA ASP A 353 -0.34 -24.00 12.89
C ASP A 353 -0.80 -23.31 11.61
N ALA A 354 -2.07 -23.43 11.23
CA ALA A 354 -2.69 -22.71 10.11
C ALA A 354 -3.03 -21.29 10.55
N LEU A 355 -3.52 -21.10 11.78
CA LEU A 355 -3.65 -19.82 12.45
C LEU A 355 -2.30 -19.21 12.83
N LYS A 356 -1.30 -20.01 13.24
CA LYS A 356 0.09 -19.54 13.39
C LYS A 356 0.74 -19.27 12.05
N ARG A 357 0.46 -20.01 10.96
CA ARG A 357 0.98 -19.69 9.62
C ARG A 357 0.27 -18.46 9.05
N LEU A 358 -1.03 -18.29 9.24
CA LEU A 358 -1.70 -17.02 9.01
C LEU A 358 -1.04 -15.92 9.86
N GLY A 359 -0.78 -16.16 11.16
CA GLY A 359 -0.06 -15.23 12.05
C GLY A 359 1.43 -14.98 11.71
N VAL A 360 2.10 -15.92 11.03
CA VAL A 360 3.52 -15.90 10.61
C VAL A 360 3.67 -15.46 9.15
N PHE A 361 2.58 -15.39 8.36
CA PHE A 361 2.56 -14.77 7.03
C PHE A 361 1.93 -13.37 7.05
N LEU A 362 1.19 -13.04 8.10
CA LEU A 362 0.69 -11.70 8.38
C LEU A 362 1.71 -10.80 9.11
N LEU A 363 2.94 -11.30 9.31
CA LEU A 363 4.18 -10.56 9.64
C LEU A 363 5.34 -11.36 9.02
N PRO A 364 6.30 -10.76 8.29
CA PRO A 364 7.46 -10.17 8.98
C PRO A 364 8.10 -8.97 8.22
N PRO A 365 9.30 -8.54 8.62
CA PRO A 365 9.57 -7.25 9.30
C PRO A 365 9.07 -5.98 8.59
#